data_AF-A0A2M9M7P9-F1
#
_entry.id   AF-A0A2M9M7P9-F1
#
_cell.length_a   1.000
_cell.length_b   1.000
_cell.length_c   1.000
_cell.angle_alpha   90.00
_cell.angle_beta   90.00
_cell.angle_gamma   90.00
#
_symmetry.space_group_name_H-M   'P 1'
#
loop_
_entity.id
_entity.type
_entity.pdbx_description
1 polymer ?
#
loop_
_entity_poly.entity_id
_entity_poly.type
_entity_poly.pdbx_seq_one_letter_code
_entity_poly.pdbx_strand_id
1 'polypeptide(L)'
;MAVKETIQVDESQKSEPGVQEVITPVPVGSEIVKKATYWRSVLQDDLNPEVTDGVTTVKLAVPALVEEEYETGETNEDGSAKLGVRQVRDMQWYDIDLGEESLTALEAAIRPFTEVARKAEAPGAKPVRKKRTTK
;
A
#
# COMPACT_ATOMS: atom_id res chain seq x y z
N MET A 1 -1.46 0.97 -5.67
CA MET A 1 -1.00 -0.37 -6.06
C MET A 1 0.43 -0.24 -6.52
N ALA A 2 1.37 -0.86 -5.80
CA ALA A 2 2.75 -0.94 -6.26
C ALA A 2 2.81 -2.06 -7.32
N VAL A 3 3.15 -1.72 -8.55
CA VAL A 3 3.40 -2.72 -9.61
C VAL A 3 4.71 -3.41 -9.25
N LYS A 4 4.68 -4.69 -8.91
CA LYS A 4 5.86 -5.46 -8.46
C LYS A 4 6.59 -6.14 -9.60
N GLU A 5 5.86 -6.61 -10.62
CA GLU A 5 6.45 -7.13 -11.85
C GLU A 5 5.64 -6.74 -13.10
N THR A 6 6.35 -6.46 -14.19
CA THR A 6 5.78 -6.20 -15.52
C THR A 6 6.34 -7.21 -16.51
N ILE A 7 5.47 -8.01 -17.12
CA ILE A 7 5.83 -8.97 -18.17
C ILE A 7 5.42 -8.44 -19.54
N GLN A 8 6.27 -8.62 -20.54
CA GLN A 8 5.89 -8.31 -21.93
C GLN A 8 4.99 -9.42 -22.46
N VAL A 9 3.85 -9.04 -23.05
CA VAL A 9 2.88 -9.95 -23.65
C VAL A 9 2.72 -9.69 -25.14
N ASP A 10 2.15 -10.67 -25.84
CA ASP A 10 1.83 -10.56 -27.26
C ASP A 10 0.65 -9.62 -27.54
N GLU A 11 0.57 -9.11 -28.77
CA GLU A 11 -0.51 -8.23 -29.22
C GLU A 11 -1.90 -8.87 -29.08
N SER A 12 -2.01 -10.20 -29.19
CA SER A 12 -3.27 -10.92 -29.01
C SER A 12 -3.90 -10.70 -27.64
N GLN A 13 -3.10 -10.33 -26.63
CA GLN A 13 -3.53 -10.12 -25.25
C GLN A 13 -3.77 -8.64 -24.92
N LYS A 14 -3.72 -7.74 -25.90
CA LYS A 14 -3.84 -6.28 -25.68
C LYS A 14 -5.14 -5.83 -25.00
N SER A 15 -6.19 -6.64 -25.08
CA SER A 15 -7.49 -6.37 -24.46
C SER A 15 -7.67 -7.06 -23.12
N GLU A 16 -6.66 -7.78 -22.62
CA GLU A 16 -6.74 -8.43 -21.31
C GLU A 16 -6.57 -7.42 -20.16
N PRO A 17 -7.25 -7.65 -19.03
CA PRO A 17 -7.10 -6.80 -17.85
C PRO A 17 -5.65 -6.66 -17.41
N GLY A 18 -5.22 -5.43 -17.13
CA GLY A 18 -3.86 -5.13 -16.64
C GLY A 18 -2.78 -5.05 -17.72
N VAL A 19 -3.14 -5.21 -19.00
CA VAL A 19 -2.22 -5.03 -20.14
C VAL A 19 -2.22 -3.56 -20.60
N GLN A 20 -1.03 -2.97 -20.73
CA GLN A 20 -0.79 -1.61 -21.19
C GLN A 20 -0.01 -1.61 -22.50
N GLU A 21 -0.46 -0.79 -23.46
CA GLU A 21 0.28 -0.54 -24.69
C GLU A 21 1.34 0.54 -24.46
N VAL A 22 2.59 0.22 -24.78
CA VAL A 22 3.74 1.10 -24.72
C VAL A 22 4.30 1.27 -26.13
N ILE A 23 4.23 2.50 -26.64
CA ILE A 23 4.77 2.85 -27.96
C ILE A 23 6.24 3.26 -27.80
N THR A 24 7.15 2.42 -28.27
CA THR A 24 8.59 2.70 -28.25
C THR A 24 9.05 3.21 -29.62
N PRO A 25 9.70 4.38 -29.71
CA PRO A 25 10.36 4.81 -30.93
C PRO A 25 11.64 3.99 -31.14
N VAL A 26 11.70 3.25 -32.25
CA VAL A 26 12.85 2.43 -32.63
C VAL A 26 13.51 3.06 -33.86
N PRO A 27 14.78 3.51 -33.76
CA PRO A 27 15.51 4.02 -34.91
C PRO A 27 15.89 2.86 -35.84
N VAL A 28 15.54 2.97 -37.13
CA VAL A 28 15.90 2.01 -38.19
C VAL A 28 16.51 2.80 -39.34
N GLY A 29 17.84 2.84 -39.41
CA GLY A 29 18.55 3.68 -40.37
C GLY A 29 18.35 5.17 -40.07
N SER A 30 17.84 5.93 -41.04
CA SER A 30 17.52 7.36 -40.92
C SER A 30 16.09 7.65 -40.47
N GLU A 31 15.27 6.63 -40.24
CA GLU A 31 13.85 6.76 -39.87
C GLU A 31 13.59 6.30 -38.43
N ILE A 32 12.57 6.88 -37.81
CA ILE A 32 12.07 6.45 -36.49
C ILE A 32 10.76 5.72 -36.70
N VAL A 33 10.77 4.40 -36.45
CA VAL A 33 9.57 3.56 -36.53
C VAL A 33 8.96 3.46 -35.14
N LYS A 34 7.65 3.67 -35.03
CA LYS A 34 6.91 3.45 -33.78
C LYS A 34 6.56 1.97 -33.67
N LYS A 35 7.05 1.30 -32.62
CA LYS A 35 6.71 -0.10 -32.33
C LYS A 35 5.86 -0.15 -31.06
N ALA A 36 4.67 -0.73 -31.16
CA ALA A 36 3.85 -1.03 -30.00
C ALA A 36 4.37 -2.29 -29.30
N THR A 37 4.52 -2.23 -27.98
CA THR A 37 4.79 -3.36 -27.09
C THR A 37 3.71 -3.40 -26.01
N TYR A 38 3.31 -4.59 -25.57
CA TYR A 38 2.23 -4.74 -24.60
C TYR A 38 2.81 -5.30 -23.31
N TRP A 39 2.45 -4.70 -22.16
CA TRP A 39 3.02 -5.05 -20.86
C TRP A 39 1.91 -5.32 -19.86
N ARG A 40 1.94 -6.47 -19.20
CA ARG A 40 0.98 -6.83 -18.15
C ARG A 40 1.59 -6.55 -16.78
N SER A 41 0.85 -5.83 -15.94
CA SER A 41 1.16 -5.74 -14.50
C SER A 41 0.62 -6.96 -13.79
N VAL A 42 1.48 -7.66 -13.03
CA VAL A 42 1.10 -8.86 -12.29
C VAL A 42 1.19 -8.56 -10.79
N LEU A 43 0.15 -8.92 -10.03
CA LEU A 43 0.20 -8.91 -8.57
C LEU A 43 0.94 -10.16 -8.09
N GLN A 44 1.80 -9.99 -7.10
CA GLN A 44 2.55 -11.05 -6.46
C GLN A 44 2.24 -11.06 -4.98
N ASP A 45 2.19 -12.26 -4.42
CA ASP A 45 2.18 -12.44 -2.98
C ASP A 45 3.44 -11.83 -2.36
N ASP A 46 3.26 -10.97 -1.36
CA ASP A 46 4.34 -10.25 -0.67
C ASP A 46 5.24 -11.16 0.17
N LEU A 47 4.74 -12.32 0.58
CA LEU A 47 5.47 -13.33 1.36
C LEU A 47 6.07 -14.42 0.47
N ASN A 48 5.46 -14.72 -0.67
CA ASN A 48 5.95 -15.67 -1.66
C ASN A 48 5.82 -15.14 -3.11
N PRO A 49 6.84 -14.40 -3.62
CA PRO A 49 6.76 -13.74 -4.93
C PRO A 49 6.55 -14.66 -6.14
N GLU A 50 6.74 -15.98 -5.99
CA GLU A 50 6.46 -16.96 -7.05
C GLU A 50 4.95 -17.16 -7.28
N VAL A 51 4.11 -16.77 -6.32
CA VAL A 51 2.65 -16.88 -6.41
C VAL A 51 2.08 -15.60 -7.01
N THR A 52 1.54 -15.73 -8.23
CA THR A 52 0.91 -14.63 -8.99
C THR A 52 -0.59 -14.82 -9.17
N ASP A 53 -1.07 -16.06 -9.09
CA ASP A 53 -2.46 -16.41 -9.35
C ASP A 53 -3.31 -16.23 -8.09
N GLY A 54 -4.49 -15.63 -8.26
CA GLY A 54 -5.44 -15.44 -7.15
C GLY A 54 -4.95 -14.47 -6.06
N VAL A 55 -3.89 -13.70 -6.32
CA VAL A 55 -3.37 -12.71 -5.37
C VAL A 55 -4.37 -11.58 -5.20
N THR A 56 -4.64 -11.22 -3.94
CA THR A 56 -5.57 -10.14 -3.58
C THR A 56 -4.94 -9.19 -2.58
N THR A 57 -5.25 -7.89 -2.71
CA THR A 57 -4.83 -6.88 -1.73
C THR A 57 -5.73 -6.93 -0.51
N VAL A 58 -5.13 -7.19 0.65
CA VAL A 58 -5.78 -7.21 1.96
C VAL A 58 -5.40 -5.95 2.72
N LYS A 59 -6.41 -5.29 3.30
CA LYS A 59 -6.21 -4.16 4.21
C LYS A 59 -6.32 -4.63 5.66
N LEU A 60 -5.30 -4.35 6.47
CA LEU A 60 -5.29 -4.70 7.90
C LEU A 60 -4.94 -3.49 8.76
N ALA A 61 -5.48 -3.48 9.99
CA ALA A 61 -5.18 -2.49 11.02
C ALA A 61 -4.62 -3.20 12.26
N VAL A 62 -3.42 -2.80 12.69
CA VAL A 62 -2.74 -3.39 13.85
C VAL A 62 -2.53 -2.31 14.91
N PRO A 63 -2.90 -2.58 16.18
CA PRO A 63 -2.56 -1.68 17.28
C PRO A 63 -1.04 -1.61 17.45
N ALA A 64 -0.47 -0.40 17.43
CA ALA A 64 0.95 -0.15 17.61
C ALA A 64 1.17 1.00 18.61
N LEU A 65 2.33 1.00 19.27
CA LEU A 65 2.81 2.18 19.99
C LEU A 65 3.43 3.13 18.96
N VAL A 66 2.91 4.34 18.87
CA VAL A 66 3.40 5.39 17.97
C VAL A 66 3.83 6.60 18.77
N GLU A 67 4.84 7.30 18.27
CA GLU A 67 5.26 8.58 18.83
C GLU A 67 4.30 9.68 18.38
N GLU A 68 3.79 10.44 19.34
CA GLU A 68 2.94 11.60 19.13
C GLU A 68 3.62 12.84 19.72
N GLU A 69 3.86 13.82 18.86
CA GLU A 69 4.26 15.16 19.26
C GLU A 69 3.07 15.88 19.90
N TYR A 70 3.31 16.53 21.04
CA TYR A 70 2.32 17.34 21.73
C TYR A 70 2.93 18.65 22.23
N GLU A 71 2.12 19.69 22.33
CA GLU A 71 2.55 20.97 22.91
C GLU A 71 2.69 20.83 24.42
N THR A 72 3.88 21.14 24.94
CA THR A 72 4.16 21.06 26.39
C THR A 72 3.56 22.22 27.18
N GLY A 73 3.14 23.29 26.49
CA GLY A 73 2.73 24.56 27.11
C GLY A 73 3.91 25.49 27.44
N GLU A 74 5.15 25.07 27.16
CA GLU A 74 6.35 25.90 27.30
C GLU A 74 6.75 26.53 25.96
N THR A 75 7.56 27.60 26.02
CA THR A 75 8.08 28.31 24.85
C THR A 75 9.61 28.24 24.86
N ASN A 76 10.21 28.00 23.69
CA ASN A 76 11.65 28.05 23.48
C ASN A 76 12.15 29.51 23.50
N GLU A 77 13.47 29.72 23.58
CA GLU A 77 14.09 31.06 23.61
C GLU A 77 13.80 31.89 22.35
N ASP A 78 13.53 31.22 21.22
CA ASP A 78 13.15 31.84 19.95
C ASP A 78 11.66 32.21 19.86
N GLY A 79 10.88 31.99 20.92
CA GLY A 79 9.44 32.26 20.96
C GLY A 79 8.56 31.15 20.36
N SER A 80 9.13 30.03 19.91
CA SER A 80 8.38 28.88 19.39
C SER A 80 7.82 27.97 20.50
N ALA A 81 6.69 27.30 20.25
CA ALA A 81 6.14 26.34 21.20
C ALA A 81 7.04 25.11 21.34
N LYS A 82 7.37 24.75 22.58
CA LYS A 82 8.17 23.55 22.86
C LYS A 82 7.30 22.30 22.73
N LEU A 83 7.71 21.40 21.85
CA LEU A 83 7.04 20.13 21.62
C LEU A 83 7.70 19.02 22.45
N GLY A 84 6.88 18.17 23.05
CA GLY A 84 7.28 16.93 23.70
C GLY A 84 6.86 15.75 22.84
N VAL A 85 7.52 14.61 23.02
CA VAL A 85 7.16 13.35 22.37
C VAL A 85 6.66 12.37 23.42
N ARG A 86 5.53 11.71 23.17
CA ARG A 86 5.03 10.62 24.01
C ARG A 86 4.63 9.43 23.16
N GLN A 87 4.65 8.24 23.76
CA GLN A 87 4.12 7.04 23.11
C GLN A 87 2.62 6.91 23.39
N VAL A 88 1.83 6.75 22.34
CA VAL A 88 0.39 6.47 22.41
C VAL A 88 0.07 5.20 21.63
N ARG A 89 -0.98 4.48 22.05
CA ARG A 89 -1.52 3.38 21.24
C ARG A 89 -2.37 3.97 20.12
N ASP A 90 -2.02 3.68 18.88
CA ASP A 90 -2.80 4.00 17.69
C ASP A 90 -2.89 2.78 16.77
N MET A 91 -3.81 2.81 15.81
CA MET A 91 -3.92 1.81 14.75
C MET A 91 -3.05 2.21 13.56
N GLN A 92 -2.11 1.35 13.18
CA GLN A 92 -1.39 1.43 11.92
C GLN A 92 -2.12 0.59 10.86
N TRP A 93 -2.32 1.18 9.69
CA TRP A 93 -3.01 0.55 8.57
C TRP A 93 -1.99 0.11 7.53
N TYR A 94 -2.16 -1.11 7.02
CA TYR A 94 -1.31 -1.69 6.00
C TYR A 94 -2.19 -2.24 4.87
N ASP A 95 -1.66 -2.17 3.66
CA ASP A 95 -2.14 -2.94 2.52
C ASP A 95 -1.05 -3.97 2.20
N ILE A 96 -1.43 -5.24 2.00
CA ILE A 96 -0.53 -6.35 1.67
C ILE A 96 -1.18 -7.21 0.59
N ASP A 97 -0.41 -7.65 -0.40
CA ASP A 97 -0.89 -8.53 -1.45
C ASP A 97 -0.60 -9.98 -1.07
N LEU A 98 -1.63 -10.83 -1.00
CA LEU A 98 -1.52 -12.21 -0.55
C LEU A 98 -2.20 -13.16 -1.52
N GLY A 99 -1.54 -14.27 -1.83
CA GLY A 99 -2.14 -15.46 -2.43
C GLY A 99 -2.95 -16.25 -1.40
N GLU A 100 -3.66 -17.28 -1.86
CA GLU A 100 -4.63 -18.05 -1.06
C GLU A 100 -4.02 -18.68 0.20
N GLU A 101 -2.83 -19.28 0.08
CA GLU A 101 -2.14 -19.91 1.21
C GLU A 101 -1.71 -18.89 2.27
N SER A 102 -1.11 -17.77 1.84
CA SER A 102 -0.67 -16.70 2.75
C SER A 102 -1.85 -15.99 3.41
N LEU A 103 -2.96 -15.82 2.67
CA LEU A 103 -4.20 -15.29 3.23
C LEU A 103 -4.76 -16.24 4.31
N THR A 104 -4.78 -17.54 4.04
CA THR A 104 -5.20 -18.56 5.01
C THR A 104 -4.31 -18.55 6.26
N ALA A 105 -3.00 -18.37 6.08
CA ALA A 105 -2.05 -18.24 7.19
C ALA A 105 -2.31 -16.98 8.03
N LEU A 106 -2.60 -15.83 7.39
CA LEU A 106 -2.99 -14.61 8.07
C LEU A 106 -4.27 -14.81 8.90
N GLU A 107 -5.31 -15.41 8.32
CA GLU A 107 -6.57 -15.70 9.01
C GLU A 107 -6.36 -16.61 10.23
N ALA A 108 -5.52 -17.64 10.08
CA ALA A 108 -5.18 -18.55 11.18
C ALA A 108 -4.42 -17.83 12.31
N ALA A 109 -3.49 -16.93 11.98
CA ALA A 109 -2.69 -16.19 12.95
C ALA A 109 -3.53 -15.20 13.78
N ILE A 110 -4.52 -14.55 13.17
CA ILE A 110 -5.38 -13.58 13.87
C ILE A 110 -6.55 -14.22 14.61
N ARG A 111 -6.91 -15.47 14.29
CA ARG A 111 -8.08 -16.18 14.82
C ARG A 111 -8.20 -16.16 16.34
N PRO A 112 -7.14 -16.40 17.15
CA PRO A 112 -7.27 -16.41 18.61
C PRO A 112 -7.75 -15.07 19.18
N PHE A 113 -7.51 -13.96 18.49
CA PHE A 113 -7.93 -12.63 18.90
C PHE A 113 -9.32 -12.30 18.39
N THR A 114 -9.66 -12.68 17.16
CA THR A 114 -10.94 -12.34 16.53
C THR A 114 -12.10 -13.15 17.06
N GLU A 115 -11.88 -14.39 17.54
CA GLU A 115 -12.93 -15.25 18.12
C GLU A 115 -13.54 -14.70 19.41
N VAL A 116 -12.73 -14.02 20.23
CA VAL A 116 -13.18 -13.41 21.50
C VAL A 116 -13.55 -11.93 21.38
N ALA A 117 -13.24 -11.32 20.23
CA ALA A 117 -13.50 -9.91 20.00
C ALA A 117 -14.98 -9.65 19.68
N ARG A 118 -15.47 -8.47 20.07
CA ARG A 118 -16.77 -7.99 19.60
C ARG A 118 -16.59 -7.36 18.22
N LYS A 119 -17.45 -7.75 17.27
CA LYS A 119 -17.52 -7.07 15.97
C LYS A 119 -17.89 -5.60 16.21
N ALA A 120 -17.09 -4.70 15.64
CA ALA A 120 -17.36 -3.27 15.61
C ALA A 120 -17.50 -2.84 14.16
N GLU A 121 -18.26 -1.77 13.90
CA GLU A 121 -18.27 -1.15 12.58
C GLU A 121 -16.87 -0.63 12.25
N ALA A 122 -16.49 -0.73 10.97
CA ALA A 122 -15.25 -0.14 10.51
C ALA A 122 -15.30 1.37 10.82
N PRO A 123 -14.26 1.93 11.46
CA PRO A 123 -14.23 3.36 11.68
C PRO A 123 -14.33 4.06 10.32
N GLY A 124 -15.23 5.05 10.20
CA GLY A 124 -15.20 5.95 9.05
C GLY A 124 -13.78 6.50 8.88
N ALA A 125 -13.33 6.69 7.63
CA ALA A 125 -11.97 7.08 7.28
C ALA A 125 -11.37 8.02 8.33
N LYS A 126 -10.20 7.67 8.90
CA LYS A 126 -9.53 8.48 9.94
C LYS A 126 -9.63 9.94 9.51
N PRO A 127 -10.27 10.84 10.29
CA PRO A 127 -10.28 12.24 9.92
C PRO A 127 -8.83 12.64 9.75
N VAL A 128 -8.48 13.19 8.59
CA VAL A 128 -7.17 13.79 8.36
C VAL A 128 -6.95 14.71 9.54
N ARG A 129 -6.05 14.33 10.45
CA ARG A 129 -5.67 15.16 11.60
C ARG A 129 -5.09 16.41 10.96
N LYS A 130 -5.92 17.44 10.81
CA LYS A 130 -5.45 18.75 10.37
C LYS A 130 -4.37 19.13 11.36
N LYS A 131 -3.10 19.13 10.92
CA LYS A 131 -2.09 19.93 11.58
C LYS A 131 -2.71 21.31 11.67
N ARG A 132 -3.01 21.79 12.89
CA ARG A 132 -3.36 23.19 13.08
C ARG A 132 -2.11 23.96 12.70
N THR A 133 -2.06 24.42 11.45
CA THR A 133 -1.17 25.51 11.08
C THR A 133 -1.70 26.72 11.81
N THR A 134 -1.04 27.04 12.92
CA THR A 134 -1.14 28.34 13.56
C THR A 134 -0.71 29.40 12.56
N LYS A 135 -1.52 30.45 12.48
CA LYS A 135 -1.41 31.59 11.56
C LYS A 135 -0.77 32.75 12.27
#